data_AF-A0A3D2CFL8-F1
#
_entry.id   AF-A0A3D2CFL8-F1
#
_cell.length_a   1.000
_cell.length_b   1.000
_cell.length_c   1.000
_cell.angle_alpha   90.00
_cell.angle_beta   90.00
_cell.angle_gamma   90.00
#
_symmetry.space_group_name_H-M   'P 1'
#
loop_
_entity.id
_entity.type
_entity.pdbx_description
1 polymer ?
#
loop_
_entity_poly.entity_id
_entity_poly.type
_entity_poly.pdbx_seq_one_letter_code
_entity_poly.pdbx_strand_id
1 'polypeptide(L)'
;MSTRRRLHRLATKTRVRVAAVAGPIAGFWALELLDTVILGGRLDQFGVQPRSVAGLWGIPLSPALHGGFGHLVANTVPWLVLGFLTTARSAHDYWRVVVVSAATGGLGAW
;
A
#
# COMPACT_ATOMS: atom_id res chain seq x y z
N MET A 1 -15.55 27.74 20.09
CA MET A 1 -14.84 26.44 20.16
C MET A 1 -13.45 26.67 20.74
N SER A 2 -13.06 26.04 21.86
CA SER A 2 -11.77 26.34 22.51
C SER A 2 -10.57 25.86 21.67
N THR A 3 -9.51 26.68 21.61
CA THR A 3 -8.27 26.43 20.83
C THR A 3 -7.71 25.01 21.04
N ARG A 4 -7.80 24.49 22.26
CA ARG A 4 -7.39 23.12 22.64
C ARG A 4 -8.12 22.02 21.86
N ARG A 5 -9.44 22.16 21.61
CA ARG A 5 -10.23 21.18 20.84
C ARG A 5 -9.84 21.19 19.36
N ARG A 6 -9.50 22.36 18.80
CA ARG A 6 -9.03 22.48 17.41
C ARG A 6 -7.69 21.78 17.22
N LEU A 7 -6.74 22.02 18.11
CA LEU A 7 -5.41 21.40 18.07
C LEU A 7 -5.48 19.88 18.20
N HIS A 8 -6.26 19.37 19.15
CA HIS A 8 -6.48 17.92 19.29
C HIS A 8 -7.06 17.31 18.01
N ARG A 9 -8.08 17.94 17.41
CA ARG A 9 -8.69 17.44 16.17
C ARG A 9 -7.70 17.40 15.00
N LEU A 10 -6.85 18.43 14.88
CA LEU A 10 -5.81 18.46 13.84
C LEU A 10 -4.76 17.36 14.08
N ALA A 11 -4.29 17.21 15.32
CA ALA A 11 -3.34 16.16 15.66
C ALA A 11 -3.89 14.75 15.37
N THR A 12 -5.12 14.45 15.75
CA THR A 12 -5.77 13.16 15.42
C THR A 12 -5.88 12.96 13.92
N LYS A 13 -6.32 13.97 13.17
CA LYS A 13 -6.41 13.87 11.69
C LYS A 13 -5.06 13.60 11.05
N THR A 14 -4.01 14.31 11.47
CA THR A 14 -2.65 14.10 10.96
C THR A 14 -2.16 12.71 11.30
N ARG A 15 -2.35 12.23 12.54
CA ARG A 15 -1.97 10.87 12.94
C ARG A 15 -2.64 9.79 12.08
N VAL A 16 -3.95 9.94 11.82
CA VAL A 16 -4.69 9.00 10.97
C VAL A 16 -4.14 8.99 9.54
N ARG A 17 -3.83 10.15 8.98
CA ARG A 17 -3.24 10.25 7.63
C ARG A 17 -1.86 9.60 7.55
N VAL A 18 -0.99 9.91 8.52
CA VAL A 18 0.35 9.33 8.60
C VAL A 18 0.25 7.81 8.75
N ALA A 19 -0.60 7.32 9.64
CA ALA A 19 -0.79 5.89 9.84
C ALA A 19 -1.32 5.19 8.58
N ALA A 20 -2.28 5.80 7.88
CA ALA A 20 -2.84 5.24 6.65
C ALA A 20 -1.78 5.11 5.53
N VAL A 21 -0.90 6.09 5.37
CA VAL A 21 0.10 6.10 4.29
C VAL A 21 1.35 5.30 4.66
N ALA A 22 1.90 5.52 5.86
CA ALA A 22 3.15 4.91 6.28
C ALA A 22 2.99 3.49 6.84
N GLY A 23 1.81 3.15 7.39
CA GLY A 23 1.52 1.81 7.92
C GLY A 23 1.71 0.70 6.89
N PRO A 24 1.12 0.80 5.68
CA PRO A 24 1.32 -0.18 4.62
C PRO A 24 2.78 -0.35 4.22
N ILE A 25 3.57 0.73 4.13
CA ILE A 25 5.00 0.66 3.81
C ILE A 25 5.74 -0.20 4.82
N ALA A 26 5.50 -0.01 6.12
CA ALA A 26 6.09 -0.84 7.15
C ALA A 26 5.69 -2.32 6.98
N GLY A 27 4.43 -2.57 6.62
CA GLY A 27 3.95 -3.90 6.27
C GLY A 27 4.67 -4.50 5.05
N PHE A 28 4.85 -3.74 3.98
CA PHE A 28 5.54 -4.19 2.76
C PHE A 28 6.99 -4.55 3.04
N TRP A 29 7.72 -3.71 3.78
CA TRP A 29 9.09 -4.02 4.20
C TRP A 29 9.18 -5.25 5.11
N ALA A 30 8.25 -5.40 6.06
CA ALA A 30 8.22 -6.58 6.92
C ALA A 30 7.94 -7.86 6.14
N LEU A 31 6.99 -7.81 5.20
CA LEU A 31 6.63 -8.94 4.33
C LEU A 31 7.77 -9.30 3.38
N GLU A 32 8.41 -8.32 2.75
CA GLU A 32 9.54 -8.55 1.84
C GLU A 32 10.76 -9.12 2.56
N LEU A 33 11.06 -8.61 3.76
CA LEU A 33 12.13 -9.15 4.59
C LEU A 33 11.83 -10.60 4.99
N LEU A 34 10.61 -10.88 5.42
CA LEU A 34 10.17 -12.24 5.75
C LEU A 34 10.27 -13.16 4.52
N ASP A 35 9.78 -12.72 3.37
CA ASP A 35 9.78 -13.54 2.16
C ASP A 35 11.19 -13.83 1.67
N THR A 36 12.01 -12.79 1.55
CA THR A 36 13.37 -12.94 1.02
C THR A 36 14.30 -13.68 1.98
N VAL A 37 14.24 -13.41 3.28
CA VAL A 37 15.21 -13.95 4.26
C VAL A 37 14.79 -15.31 4.81
N ILE A 38 13.50 -15.55 5.01
CA ILE A 38 13.01 -16.75 5.69
C ILE A 38 12.32 -17.69 4.71
N LEU A 39 11.52 -17.19 3.79
CA LEU A 39 10.70 -18.02 2.90
C LEU A 39 11.36 -18.29 1.54
N GLY A 40 12.43 -17.59 1.19
CA GLY A 40 13.16 -17.75 -0.07
C GLY A 40 12.35 -17.32 -1.30
N GLY A 41 11.57 -16.24 -1.21
CA GLY A 41 10.79 -15.70 -2.34
C GLY A 41 9.54 -16.52 -2.68
N ARG A 42 9.05 -17.35 -1.75
CA ARG A 42 7.90 -18.22 -1.99
C ARG A 42 6.59 -17.45 -2.02
N LEU A 43 6.51 -16.25 -1.46
CA LEU A 43 5.27 -15.47 -1.50
C LEU A 43 5.03 -14.84 -2.88
N ASP A 44 6.07 -14.64 -3.69
CA ASP A 44 5.96 -14.10 -5.06
C ASP A 44 4.99 -14.88 -5.96
N GLN A 45 4.85 -16.18 -5.73
CA GLN A 45 3.92 -17.02 -6.50
C GLN A 45 2.44 -16.61 -6.33
N PHE A 46 2.10 -15.92 -5.24
CA PHE A 46 0.76 -15.40 -4.97
C PHE A 46 0.50 -14.04 -5.61
N GLY A 47 1.45 -13.50 -6.39
CA GLY A 47 1.25 -12.33 -7.21
C GLY A 47 0.30 -12.58 -8.39
N VAL A 48 0.04 -11.52 -9.17
CA VAL A 48 -0.80 -11.61 -10.37
C VAL A 48 -0.11 -12.52 -11.39
N GLN A 49 -0.84 -13.54 -11.87
CA GLN A 49 -0.37 -14.45 -12.92
C GLN A 49 -1.14 -14.18 -14.23
N PRO A 50 -0.50 -13.60 -15.26
CA PRO A 50 -1.19 -13.19 -16.48
C PRO A 50 -1.87 -14.34 -17.22
N ARG A 51 -2.97 -14.03 -17.92
CA ARG A 51 -3.70 -14.96 -18.81
C ARG A 51 -4.22 -16.24 -18.12
N SER A 52 -4.40 -16.19 -16.80
CA SER A 52 -4.84 -17.30 -15.96
C SER A 52 -5.99 -16.87 -15.07
N VAL A 53 -7.14 -17.55 -15.12
CA VAL A 53 -8.28 -17.23 -14.22
C VAL A 53 -7.88 -17.34 -12.75
N ALA A 54 -7.07 -18.34 -12.40
CA ALA A 54 -6.53 -18.47 -11.05
C ALA A 54 -5.58 -17.33 -10.67
N GLY A 55 -4.90 -16.73 -11.65
CA GLY A 55 -3.99 -15.59 -11.44
C GLY A 55 -4.68 -14.29 -11.00
N LEU A 56 -5.99 -14.16 -11.21
CA LEU A 56 -6.78 -13.02 -10.72
C LEU A 56 -6.78 -12.96 -9.18
N TRP A 57 -6.60 -14.09 -8.50
CA TRP A 57 -6.48 -14.12 -7.04
C TRP A 57 -5.25 -13.37 -6.52
N GLY A 58 -4.27 -13.10 -7.38
CA GLY A 58 -3.11 -12.30 -7.03
C GLY A 58 -3.41 -10.80 -6.95
N ILE A 59 -4.50 -10.30 -7.53
CA ILE A 59 -4.79 -8.85 -7.58
C ILE A 59 -4.94 -8.22 -6.19
N PRO A 60 -5.69 -8.81 -5.23
CA PRO A 60 -5.80 -8.24 -3.89
C PRO A 60 -4.49 -8.26 -3.09
N LEU A 61 -3.59 -9.20 -3.42
CA LEU A 61 -2.32 -9.42 -2.71
C LEU A 61 -1.17 -8.63 -3.34
N SER A 62 -1.26 -8.31 -4.63
CA SER A 62 -0.17 -7.69 -5.39
C SER A 62 0.35 -6.37 -4.82
N PRO A 63 -0.45 -5.51 -4.15
CA PRO A 63 0.12 -4.30 -3.55
C PRO A 63 1.09 -4.59 -2.39
N ALA A 64 0.97 -5.76 -1.75
CA ALA A 64 1.80 -6.15 -0.62
C ALA A 64 3.03 -7.00 -1.02
N LEU A 65 2.94 -7.73 -2.12
CA LEU A 65 4.00 -8.61 -2.62
C LEU A 65 4.95 -7.84 -3.54
N HIS A 66 6.26 -8.02 -3.35
CA HIS A 66 7.29 -7.34 -4.13
C HIS A 66 8.32 -8.37 -4.62
N GLY A 67 8.65 -8.38 -5.91
CA GLY A 67 9.69 -9.27 -6.45
C GLY A 67 11.12 -8.80 -6.16
N GLY A 68 11.40 -8.30 -4.95
CA GLY A 68 12.73 -7.85 -4.53
C GLY A 68 12.80 -6.45 -3.93
N PHE A 69 13.80 -6.22 -3.07
CA PHE A 69 14.05 -4.93 -2.40
C PHE A 69 14.20 -3.74 -3.35
N GLY A 70 14.77 -3.93 -4.54
CA GLY A 70 14.89 -2.86 -5.53
C GLY A 70 13.52 -2.33 -5.98
N HIS A 71 12.57 -3.25 -6.20
CA HIS A 71 11.20 -2.90 -6.54
C HIS A 71 10.48 -2.23 -5.37
N LEU A 72 10.67 -2.72 -4.14
CA LEU A 72 10.09 -2.11 -2.94
C LEU A 72 10.61 -0.68 -2.67
N VAL A 73 11.91 -0.45 -2.80
CA VAL A 73 12.52 0.88 -2.64
C VAL A 73 11.95 1.84 -3.69
N ALA A 74 11.87 1.41 -4.96
CA ALA A 74 11.34 2.21 -6.05
C ALA A 74 9.87 2.63 -5.84
N ASN A 75 9.08 1.81 -5.15
CA ASN A 75 7.68 2.13 -4.84
C ASN A 75 7.48 2.90 -3.52
N THR A 76 8.43 2.84 -2.59
CA THR A 76 8.29 3.49 -1.27
C THR A 76 8.12 5.01 -1.40
N VAL A 77 8.93 5.67 -2.23
CA VAL A 77 8.85 7.13 -2.40
C VAL A 77 7.57 7.57 -3.11
N PRO A 78 7.18 6.98 -4.27
CA PRO A 78 5.89 7.27 -4.90
C PRO A 78 4.69 7.01 -3.98
N TRP A 79 4.69 5.90 -3.23
CA TRP A 79 3.60 5.59 -2.29
C TRP A 79 3.46 6.66 -1.20
N LEU A 80 4.57 7.14 -0.62
CA LEU A 80 4.54 8.23 0.34
C LEU A 80 3.95 9.49 -0.28
N VAL A 81 4.52 9.94 -1.41
CA VAL A 81 4.15 11.22 -2.02
C VAL A 81 2.69 11.19 -2.50
N LEU A 82 2.34 10.22 -3.34
CA LEU A 82 0.99 10.10 -3.89
C LEU A 82 -0.03 9.73 -2.81
N GLY A 83 0.34 8.84 -1.89
CA GLY A 83 -0.50 8.48 -0.75
C GLY A 83 -0.90 9.71 0.06
N PHE A 84 0.05 10.57 0.44
CA PHE A 84 -0.30 11.80 1.16
C PHE A 84 -1.16 12.76 0.33
N LEU A 85 -0.88 12.92 -0.98
CA LEU A 85 -1.70 13.75 -1.86
C LEU A 85 -3.17 13.31 -1.89
N THR A 86 -3.43 11.99 -1.95
CA THR A 86 -4.81 11.47 -1.95
C THR A 86 -5.54 11.71 -0.61
N THR A 87 -4.82 11.89 0.50
CA THR A 87 -5.45 12.22 1.80
C THR A 87 -5.84 13.70 1.95
N ALA A 88 -5.49 14.56 0.99
CA ALA A 88 -5.64 16.02 1.08
C ALA A 88 -7.06 16.43 1.45
N ARG A 89 -8.07 15.84 0.79
CA ARG A 89 -9.49 16.06 1.09
C ARG A 89 -9.98 15.20 2.25
N SER A 90 -9.76 13.88 2.18
CA SER A 90 -10.21 12.91 3.17
C SER A 90 -9.27 11.72 3.25
N ALA A 91 -9.06 11.16 4.44
CA ALA A 91 -8.33 9.90 4.60
C ALA A 91 -9.05 8.71 3.94
N HIS A 92 -10.35 8.81 3.69
CA HIS A 92 -11.10 7.78 2.97
C HIS A 92 -10.79 7.77 1.46
N ASP A 93 -10.42 8.91 0.89
CA ASP A 93 -10.10 9.00 -0.55
C ASP A 93 -8.80 8.22 -0.86
N TYR A 94 -7.86 8.15 0.10
CA TYR A 94 -6.67 7.28 0.02
C TYR A 94 -7.03 5.81 -0.22
N TRP A 95 -7.90 5.23 0.60
CA TRP A 95 -8.27 3.81 0.47
C TRP A 95 -9.01 3.52 -0.83
N ARG A 96 -9.83 4.46 -1.32
CA ARG A 96 -10.45 4.34 -2.64
C ARG A 96 -9.40 4.27 -3.73
N VAL A 97 -8.39 5.15 -3.70
CA VAL A 97 -7.31 5.14 -4.68
C VAL A 97 -6.52 3.85 -4.59
N VAL A 98 -6.15 3.38 -3.39
CA VAL A 98 -5.45 2.10 -3.20
C VAL A 98 -6.22 0.94 -3.84
N VAL A 99 -7.52 0.81 -3.54
CA VAL A 99 -8.34 -0.29 -4.06
C VAL A 99 -8.51 -0.20 -5.58
N VAL A 100 -8.82 0.98 -6.10
CA VAL A 100 -9.02 1.17 -7.55
C VAL A 100 -7.71 0.95 -8.30
N SER A 101 -6.59 1.50 -7.83
CA SER A 101 -5.27 1.31 -8.44
C SER A 101 -4.80 -0.14 -8.39
N ALA A 102 -5.03 -0.85 -7.28
CA ALA A 102 -4.74 -2.27 -7.17
C ALA A 102 -5.56 -3.08 -8.19
N ALA A 103 -6.87 -2.80 -8.28
CA ALA A 103 -7.76 -3.47 -9.22
C ALA A 103 -7.38 -3.18 -10.67
N THR A 104 -7.24 -1.91 -11.07
CA THR A 104 -6.96 -1.55 -12.47
C THR A 104 -5.54 -1.90 -12.88
N GLY A 105 -4.55 -1.71 -12.01
CA GLY A 105 -3.16 -2.11 -12.24
C GLY A 105 -3.01 -3.62 -12.32
N GLY A 106 -3.66 -4.36 -11.40
CA GLY A 106 -3.67 -5.82 -11.41
C GLY A 106 -4.35 -6.40 -12.64
N LEU A 107 -5.53 -5.88 -13.02
CA LEU A 107 -6.22 -6.27 -14.25
C LEU A 107 -5.44 -5.91 -15.52
N GLY A 108 -4.66 -4.82 -15.50
CA GLY A 108 -3.82 -4.42 -16.63
C GLY A 108 -2.56 -5.28 -16.78
N ALA A 109 -2.04 -5.80 -15.67
CA ALA A 109 -0.91 -6.74 -15.68
C ALA A 109 -1.34 -8.17 -16.04
N TRP A 110 -2.56 -8.56 -15.69
CA TRP A 110 -3.16 -9.87 -15.95
C TRP A 110 -3.45 -10.11 -17.45
#